data_AF-A0A661PEX7-F1
#
_entry.id   AF-A0A661PEX7-F1
#
_cell.length_a   1.000
_cell.length_b   1.000
_cell.length_c   1.000
_cell.angle_alpha   90.00
_cell.angle_beta   90.00
_cell.angle_gamma   90.00
#
_symmetry.space_group_name_H-M   'P 1'
#
loop_
_entity.id
_entity.type
_entity.pdbx_description
1 polymer ?
#
loop_
_entity_poly.entity_id
_entity_poly.type
_entity_poly.pdbx_seq_one_letter_code
_entity_poly.pdbx_strand_id
1 'polypeptide(L)'
;MEAMSGPEENEDPFLSELLDEVLADHSDLPAAVVEEMRCLLELMAKTHPTALAIVNRARPRKAPQRSGEEEIPGAPPQAVVDDDRREGTDG
;
A
#
# COMPACT_ATOMS: atom_id res chain seq x y z
N MET A 1 -7.39 6.09 35.97
CA MET A 1 -6.45 5.69 34.92
C MET A 1 -7.29 5.37 33.71
N GLU A 2 -7.53 6.38 32.87
CA GLU A 2 -8.24 6.18 31.61
C GLU A 2 -7.32 5.42 30.67
N ALA A 3 -7.74 4.23 30.26
CA ALA A 3 -7.13 3.52 29.15
C ALA A 3 -7.44 4.34 27.89
N MET A 4 -6.51 5.20 27.48
CA MET A 4 -6.51 5.74 26.12
C MET A 4 -6.24 4.56 25.19
N SER A 5 -7.29 3.87 24.79
CA SER A 5 -7.25 3.02 23.61
C SER A 5 -6.99 3.99 22.46
N GLY A 6 -5.73 4.04 22.02
CA GLY A 6 -5.33 4.78 20.83
C GLY A 6 -6.16 4.31 19.62
N PRO A 7 -6.22 5.11 18.55
CA PRO A 7 -6.91 4.68 17.33
C PRO A 7 -6.36 3.32 16.95
N GLU A 8 -7.23 2.32 16.78
CA GLU A 8 -6.86 0.97 16.37
C GLU A 8 -5.86 1.10 15.22
N GLU A 9 -4.60 0.74 15.46
CA GLU A 9 -3.57 0.73 14.43
C GLU A 9 -4.06 -0.27 13.40
N ASN A 10 -4.59 0.25 12.30
CA ASN A 10 -4.91 -0.53 11.13
C ASN A 10 -3.56 -1.01 10.61
N GLU A 11 -3.13 -2.18 11.09
CA GLU A 11 -1.85 -2.79 10.74
C GLU A 11 -1.82 -2.96 9.22
N ASP A 12 -0.86 -2.31 8.57
CA ASP A 12 -0.68 -2.42 7.14
C ASP A 12 0.10 -3.72 6.86
N PRO A 13 -0.56 -4.79 6.37
CA PRO A 13 0.09 -6.09 6.23
C PRO A 13 1.24 -6.05 5.23
N PHE A 14 1.13 -5.22 4.19
CA PHE A 14 2.21 -5.06 3.21
C PHE A 14 3.45 -4.41 3.83
N LEU A 15 3.24 -3.36 4.63
CA LEU A 15 4.35 -2.70 5.33
C LEU A 15 4.97 -3.64 6.37
N SER A 16 4.16 -4.40 7.11
CA SER A 16 4.65 -5.38 8.09
C SER A 16 5.52 -6.45 7.41
N GLU A 17 5.03 -7.07 6.33
CA GLU A 17 5.79 -8.09 5.58
C GLU A 17 7.10 -7.52 5.01
N LEU A 18 7.06 -6.29 4.48
CA LEU A 18 8.25 -5.61 3.96
C LEU A 18 9.28 -5.33 5.06
N LEU A 19 8.83 -4.89 6.24
CA LEU A 19 9.72 -4.66 7.38
C LEU A 19 10.34 -5.96 7.88
N ASP A 20 9.57 -7.04 7.92
CA ASP A 20 10.06 -8.37 8.31
C ASP A 20 11.12 -8.88 7.32
N GLU A 21 10.91 -8.69 6.01
CA GLU A 21 11.90 -9.01 4.97
C GLU A 21 13.20 -8.20 5.16
N VAL A 22 13.08 -6.89 5.34
CA VAL A 22 14.23 -5.99 5.50
C VAL A 22 15.01 -6.28 6.78
N LEU A 23 14.32 -6.60 7.87
CA LEU A 23 14.95 -6.85 9.18
C LEU A 23 15.49 -8.28 9.31
N ALA A 24 15.11 -9.21 8.45
CA ALA A 24 15.63 -10.58 8.46
C ALA A 24 17.17 -10.62 8.29
N ASP A 25 17.71 -9.73 7.47
CA ASP A 25 19.15 -9.57 7.22
C ASP A 25 19.93 -9.03 8.43
N HIS A 26 19.22 -8.57 9.47
CA HIS A 26 19.78 -7.98 10.69
C HIS A 26 19.50 -8.85 11.93
N SER A 27 19.22 -10.13 11.74
CA SER A 27 18.93 -11.10 12.81
C SER A 27 20.11 -11.39 13.73
N ASP A 28 21.31 -10.94 13.39
CA ASP A 28 22.52 -11.00 14.23
C ASP A 28 22.55 -9.90 15.30
N LEU A 29 21.74 -8.85 15.16
CA LEU A 29 21.62 -7.78 16.14
C LEU A 29 20.77 -8.21 17.34
N PRO A 30 20.96 -7.60 18.53
CA PRO A 30 20.08 -7.83 19.67
C PRO A 30 18.62 -7.50 19.32
N ALA A 31 17.68 -8.32 19.77
CA ALA A 31 16.25 -8.18 19.47
C ALA A 31 15.71 -6.77 19.77
N ALA A 32 16.15 -6.14 20.85
CA ALA A 32 15.75 -4.78 21.20
C ALA A 32 16.15 -3.74 20.13
N VAL A 33 17.30 -3.92 19.49
CA VAL A 33 17.76 -3.03 18.40
C VAL A 33 16.90 -3.24 17.15
N VAL A 34 16.57 -4.50 16.82
CA VAL A 34 15.70 -4.84 15.69
C VAL A 34 14.29 -4.25 15.89
N GLU A 35 13.76 -4.32 17.11
CA GLU A 35 12.47 -3.73 17.48
C GLU A 35 12.48 -2.20 17.32
N GLU A 36 13.53 -1.52 17.79
CA GLU A 36 13.70 -0.08 17.62
C GLU A 36 13.79 0.33 16.15
N MET A 37 14.54 -0.44 15.34
CA MET A 37 14.63 -0.22 13.89
C MET A 37 13.26 -0.40 13.23
N ARG A 38 12.49 -1.43 13.61
CA ARG A 38 11.13 -1.68 13.11
C ARG A 38 10.22 -0.48 13.36
N CYS A 39 10.18 0.00 14.61
CA CYS A 39 9.37 1.14 15.00
C CYS A 39 9.77 2.42 14.24
N LEU A 40 11.07 2.70 14.11
CA LEU A 40 11.55 3.88 13.39
C LEU A 40 11.20 3.83 11.90
N LEU A 41 11.42 2.68 11.25
CA LEU A 41 11.13 2.50 9.83
C LEU A 41 9.63 2.58 9.55
N GLU A 42 8.81 1.99 10.41
CA GLU A 42 7.35 2.08 10.32
C GLU A 42 6.86 3.52 10.47
N LEU A 43 7.35 4.24 11.48
CA LEU A 43 7.03 5.66 11.68
C LEU A 43 7.43 6.48 10.45
N MET A 44 8.63 6.27 9.91
CA MET A 44 9.11 6.95 8.71
C MET A 44 8.24 6.64 7.48
N ALA A 45 7.89 5.37 7.27
CA ALA A 45 7.02 4.93 6.16
C ALA A 45 5.63 5.57 6.23
N LYS A 46 5.09 5.79 7.44
CA LYS A 46 3.78 6.40 7.67
C LYS A 46 3.78 7.93 7.61
N THR A 47 4.87 8.58 8.03
CA THR A 47 4.88 10.05 8.27
C THR A 47 5.73 10.85 7.29
N HIS A 48 6.79 10.26 6.71
CA HIS A 48 7.66 10.98 5.80
C HIS A 48 7.09 10.95 4.37
N PRO A 49 6.80 12.10 3.73
CA PRO A 49 6.10 12.15 2.44
C PRO A 49 6.76 11.30 1.35
N THR A 50 8.09 11.34 1.27
CA THR A 50 8.85 10.54 0.29
C THR A 50 8.81 9.05 0.59
N ALA A 51 8.90 8.65 1.86
CA ALA A 51 8.92 7.24 2.22
C ALA A 51 7.53 6.63 1.98
N LEU A 52 6.48 7.35 2.38
CA LEU A 52 5.09 6.99 2.08
C LEU A 52 4.85 6.83 0.58
N ALA A 53 5.36 7.75 -0.26
CA ALA A 53 5.23 7.66 -1.71
C ALA A 53 5.96 6.44 -2.30
N ILE A 54 7.13 6.08 -1.74
CA ILE A 54 7.89 4.89 -2.15
C ILE A 54 7.11 3.62 -1.78
N VAL A 55 6.64 3.51 -0.54
CA VAL A 55 5.87 2.35 -0.06
C VAL A 55 4.59 2.17 -0.88
N ASN A 56 3.84 3.24 -1.13
CA ASN A 56 2.62 3.19 -1.94
C ASN A 56 2.89 2.83 -3.41
N ARG A 57 4.08 3.17 -3.94
CA ARG A 57 4.47 2.78 -5.30
C ARG A 57 4.91 1.32 -5.38
N ALA A 58 5.54 0.80 -4.33
CA ALA A 58 5.98 -0.58 -4.25
C ALA A 58 4.82 -1.57 -4.00
N ARG A 59 3.71 -1.10 -3.43
CA ARG A 59 2.54 -1.93 -3.16
C ARG A 59 2.05 -2.64 -4.43
N PRO A 60 1.87 -3.97 -4.40
CA PRO A 60 1.27 -4.71 -5.51
C PRO A 60 -0.10 -4.15 -5.88
N ARG A 61 -0.34 -3.95 -7.17
CA ARG A 61 -1.64 -3.51 -7.70
C ARG A 61 -2.34 -4.68 -8.36
N LYS A 62 -3.67 -4.67 -8.31
CA LYS A 62 -4.47 -5.62 -9.08
C LYS A 62 -4.27 -5.32 -10.56
N ALA A 63 -4.05 -6.37 -11.36
CA ALA A 63 -3.99 -6.20 -12.79
C ALA A 63 -5.36 -5.71 -13.31
N PRO A 64 -5.38 -4.77 -14.28
CA PRO A 64 -6.63 -4.31 -14.87
C PRO A 64 -7.36 -5.50 -15.52
N GLN A 65 -8.67 -5.55 -15.38
CA GLN A 65 -9.49 -6.63 -15.93
C GLN A 65 -9.76 -6.41 -17.42
N ARG A 66 -9.64 -5.17 -17.90
CA ARG A 66 -9.81 -4.78 -19.30
C ARG A 66 -8.81 -3.72 -19.74
N SER A 67 -8.55 -3.64 -21.04
CA SER A 67 -7.68 -2.62 -21.63
C SER A 67 -8.23 -1.21 -21.36
N GLY A 68 -7.42 -0.33 -20.78
CA GLY A 68 -7.79 1.05 -20.46
C GLY A 68 -8.34 1.28 -19.06
N GLU A 69 -8.48 0.23 -18.25
CA GLU A 69 -8.82 0.36 -16.83
C GLU A 69 -7.58 0.86 -16.06
N GLU A 70 -7.60 2.11 -15.58
CA GLU A 70 -6.61 2.65 -14.65
C GLU A 70 -7.21 2.75 -13.25
N GLU A 71 -6.58 2.07 -12.28
CA GLU A 71 -6.92 2.22 -10.87
C GLU A 71 -6.30 3.53 -10.36
N ILE A 72 -7.12 4.58 -10.25
CA ILE A 72 -6.72 5.87 -9.68
C ILE A 72 -6.81 5.78 -8.15
N PRO A 73 -5.69 5.88 -7.40
CA PRO A 73 -5.72 5.79 -5.95
C PRO A 73 -6.60 6.89 -5.35
N GLY A 74 -7.66 6.50 -4.64
CA GLY A 74 -8.59 7.41 -3.95
C GLY A 74 -9.77 7.92 -4.79
N ALA A 75 -9.91 7.52 -6.06
CA ALA A 75 -11.10 7.80 -6.83
C ALA A 75 -12.18 6.73 -6.55
N PRO A 76 -13.48 7.10 -6.41
CA PRO A 76 -14.55 6.12 -6.46
C PRO A 76 -14.46 5.37 -7.80
N PRO A 77 -14.81 4.07 -7.84
CA PRO A 77 -14.78 3.30 -9.07
C PRO A 77 -15.62 4.03 -10.11
N GLN A 78 -14.99 4.55 -11.17
CA GLN A 78 -15.75 5.21 -12.22
C GLN A 78 -16.64 4.16 -12.86
N ALA A 79 -17.96 4.41 -12.79
CA ALA A 79 -18.93 3.61 -13.53
C ALA A 79 -18.55 3.70 -15.00
N VAL A 80 -18.09 2.58 -15.54
CA VAL A 80 -17.74 2.42 -16.94
C VAL A 80 -19.02 2.70 -17.74
N VAL A 81 -18.99 3.71 -18.59
CA VAL A 81 -19.99 3.86 -19.65
C VAL A 81 -19.58 2.84 -20.72
N ASP A 82 -20.35 1.76 -20.86
CA ASP A 82 -20.23 0.87 -22.02
C ASP A 82 -20.54 1.70 -23.28
N ASP A 83 -19.50 2.16 -23.98
CA ASP A 83 -19.63 2.69 -25.34
C ASP A 83 -19.79 1.50 -26.29
N ASP A 84 -21.02 0.97 -26.33
CA ASP A 84 -21.45 -0.08 -27.23
C ASP A 84 -21.67 0.51 -28.63
N ARG A 85 -20.61 1.01 -29.26
CA ARG A 85 -20.70 1.57 -30.61
C ARG A 85 -19.52 1.19 -31.48
N ARG A 86 -19.60 0.01 -32.10
CA ARG A 86 -19.14 -0.19 -33.49
C ARG A 86 -19.58 -1.54 -34.06
N GLU A 87 -20.65 -1.51 -34.84
CA GLU A 87 -20.80 -2.19 -36.15
C GLU A 87 -21.96 -1.45 -36.82
N GLY A 88 -21.73 -0.57 -37.80
CA GLY A 88 -21.22 -0.92 -39.12
C GLY A 88 -22.41 -0.88 -40.10
N THR A 89 -22.95 0.31 -40.34
CA THR A 89 -23.87 0.54 -41.47
C THR A 89 -23.06 0.90 -42.72
N ASP A 90 -23.45 0.26 -43.82
CA ASP A 90 -23.21 0.58 -45.23
C ASP A 90 -21.96 0.02 -45.93
N GLY A 91 -22.26 -0.80 -46.96
CA GLY A 91 -21.36 -1.39 -47.95
C GLY A 91 -22.11 -2.40 -48.81
#